data_AF-A0A9E8J732-F1
#
_entry.id   AF-A0A9E8J732-F1
#
_cell.length_a   1.000
_cell.length_b   1.000
_cell.length_c   1.000
_cell.angle_alpha   90.00
_cell.angle_beta   90.00
_cell.angle_gamma   90.00
#
_symmetry.space_group_name_H-M   'P 1'
#
loop_
_entity.id
_entity.type
_entity.pdbx_description
1 polymer ?
#
loop_
_entity_poly.entity_id
_entity_poly.type
_entity_poly.pdbx_seq_one_letter_code
_entity_poly.pdbx_strand_id
1 'polypeptide(L)' 'MKIREFKHRDLRFTLHEEPDLDGHATVTLFIEDEEVKDSKTRIRIEEVNGFFERLQQSIASTIKG' A
#
# COMPACT_ATOMS: atom_id res chain seq x y z
N MET A 1 -9.83 -0.65 -10.44
CA MET A 1 -8.62 -1.12 -9.75
C MET A 1 -7.44 -0.27 -10.20
N LYS A 2 -6.69 0.31 -9.24
CA LYS A 2 -5.45 1.05 -9.49
C LYS A 2 -4.30 0.31 -8.80
N ILE A 3 -3.18 0.18 -9.48
CA ILE A 3 -1.97 -0.47 -8.95
C ILE A 3 -0.92 0.59 -8.73
N ARG A 4 -0.27 0.56 -7.57
CA ARG A 4 0.88 1.42 -7.26
C ARG A 4 2.03 0.55 -6.82
N GLU A 5 3.20 0.77 -7.40
CA GLU A 5 4.39 -0.01 -7.12
C GLU A 5 5.52 0.89 -6.65
N PHE A 6 6.32 0.39 -5.72
CA PHE A 6 7.61 0.99 -5.41
C PHE A 6 8.61 -0.10 -5.05
N LYS A 7 9.87 0.17 -5.35
CA LYS A 7 10.99 -0.69 -4.98
C LYS A 7 11.71 -0.09 -3.80
N HIS A 8 12.09 -0.94 -2.86
CA HIS A 8 13.00 -0.58 -1.77
C HIS A 8 14.05 -1.69 -1.61
N ARG A 9 15.30 -1.39 -1.96
CA ARG A 9 16.39 -2.38 -2.11
C ARG A 9 16.02 -3.44 -3.15
N ASP A 10 16.16 -4.72 -2.80
CA ASP A 10 15.84 -5.86 -3.66
C ASP A 10 14.38 -6.31 -3.55
N LEU A 11 13.54 -5.58 -2.79
CA LEU A 11 12.13 -5.89 -2.60
C LEU A 11 11.22 -4.94 -3.40
N ARG A 12 10.22 -5.50 -4.07
CA ARG A 12 9.11 -4.83 -4.74
C ARG A 12 7.87 -4.89 -3.85
N PHE A 13 7.32 -3.71 -3.62
CA PHE A 13 6.07 -3.52 -2.89
C PHE A 13 5.00 -3.07 -3.87
N THR A 14 3.86 -3.74 -3.86
CA THR A 14 2.73 -3.45 -4.74
C THR A 14 1.50 -3.21 -3.90
N LEU A 15 0.79 -2.11 -4.15
CA LEU A 15 -0.46 -1.77 -3.50
C LEU A 15 -1.59 -1.80 -4.52
N HIS A 16 -2.56 -2.67 -4.27
CA HIS A 16 -3.79 -2.73 -5.03
C HIS A 16 -4.83 -1.85 -4.34
N GLU A 17 -5.33 -0.87 -5.08
CA GLU A 17 -6.34 0.08 -4.66
C GLU A 17 -7.65 -0.25 -5.42
N GLU A 18 -8.64 -0.73 -4.67
CA GLU A 18 -9.96 -1.09 -5.16
C GLU A 18 -10.99 -0.11 -4.59
N PRO A 19 -11.39 0.92 -5.34
CA PRO A 19 -12.41 1.86 -4.89
C PRO A 19 -13.77 1.18 -4.78
N ASP A 20 -14.54 1.53 -3.76
CA ASP A 20 -15.93 1.12 -3.60
C ASP A 20 -16.90 2.27 -3.92
N LEU A 21 -18.19 1.96 -3.94
CA LEU A 21 -19.25 2.91 -4.28
C LEU A 21 -19.52 3.93 -3.15
N ASP A 22 -19.00 3.70 -1.95
CA ASP A 22 -19.23 4.54 -0.76
C ASP A 22 -18.12 5.59 -0.56
N GLY A 23 -17.29 5.84 -1.57
CA GLY A 23 -16.18 6.79 -1.48
C GLY A 23 -14.99 6.29 -0.65
N HIS A 24 -14.91 4.98 -0.41
CA HIS A 24 -13.75 4.34 0.20
C HIS A 24 -12.96 3.58 -0.86
N ALA A 25 -11.77 3.12 -0.48
CA ALA A 25 -10.98 2.18 -1.24
C ALA A 25 -10.47 1.09 -0.30
N THR A 26 -10.53 -0.15 -0.77
CA THR A 26 -9.82 -1.26 -0.16
C THR A 26 -8.40 -1.26 -0.72
N VAL A 27 -7.43 -1.18 0.18
CA VAL A 27 -6.01 -1.19 -0.14
C VAL A 27 -5.42 -2.51 0.35
N THR A 28 -4.74 -3.23 -0.54
CA THR A 28 -4.07 -4.51 -0.24
C THR A 28 -2.58 -4.38 -0.56
N LEU A 29 -1.71 -4.83 0.36
CA LEU A 29 -0.26 -4.81 0.17
C LEU A 29 0.25 -6.17 -0.30
N PHE A 30 1.15 -6.13 -1.27
CA PHE A 30 1.90 -7.27 -1.79
C PHE A 30 3.40 -6.98 -1.69
N ILE A 31 4.18 -8.01 -1.38
CA ILE A 31 5.65 -7.98 -1.38
C ILE A 31 6.11 -9.12 -2.27
N GLU A 32 6.94 -8.85 -3.28
CA GLU A 32 7.38 -9.86 -4.25
C GLU A 32 6.22 -10.64 -4.88
N ASP A 33 5.15 -9.93 -5.26
CA ASP A 33 3.88 -10.48 -5.77
C ASP A 33 3.07 -11.35 -4.78
N GLU A 34 3.53 -11.54 -3.54
CA GLU A 34 2.80 -12.25 -2.50
C GLU A 34 1.94 -11.29 -1.66
N GLU A 35 0.65 -11.63 -1.47
CA GLU A 35 -0.23 -10.85 -0.60
C GLU A 35 0.27 -10.92 0.85
N VAL A 36 0.50 -9.76 1.45
CA VAL A 36 0.84 -9.69 2.88
C VAL A 36 -0.42 -10.01 3.67
N LYS A 37 -0.32 -11.04 4.52
CA LYS A 37 -1.43 -11.46 5.39
C LYS A 37 -1.92 -10.29 6.25
N ASP A 38 -3.24 -10.15 6.35
CA ASP A 38 -3.91 -9.10 7.15
C ASP A 38 -3.58 -7.66 6.70
N SER A 39 -3.11 -7.46 5.47
CA SER A 39 -2.79 -6.12 4.94
C SER A 39 -3.99 -5.38 4.34
N LYS A 40 -5.10 -6.07 4.11
CA LYS A 40 -6.32 -5.52 3.54
C LYS A 40 -6.93 -4.47 4.46
N THR A 41 -6.93 -3.22 4.02
CA THR A 41 -7.43 -2.09 4.81
C THR A 41 -8.41 -1.27 3.99
N ARG A 42 -9.59 -0.99 4.55
CA ARG A 42 -10.55 -0.05 3.96
C ARG A 42 -10.28 1.35 4.50
N ILE A 43 -10.04 2.30 3.61
CA ILE A 43 -9.79 3.72 3.95
C ILE A 43 -10.58 4.63 3.03
N ARG A 44 -10.75 5.91 3.38
CA ARG A 44 -11.39 6.87 2.47
C ARG A 44 -10.54 7.10 1.24
N ILE A 45 -11.16 7.26 0.08
CA ILE A 45 -10.43 7.37 -1.19
C ILE A 45 -9.49 8.58 -1.22
N GLU A 46 -9.88 9.67 -0.56
CA GLU A 46 -9.07 10.88 -0.42
C GLU A 46 -7.80 10.67 0.43
N GLU A 47 -7.80 9.69 1.34
CA GLU A 47 -6.69 9.40 2.25
C GLU A 47 -5.68 8.41 1.68
N VAL A 48 -6.01 7.72 0.57
CA VAL A 48 -5.17 6.67 -0.02
C VAL A 48 -3.78 7.17 -0.37
N ASN A 49 -3.68 8.39 -0.91
CA ASN A 49 -2.39 8.99 -1.27
C ASN A 49 -1.49 9.17 -0.04
N GLY A 50 -2.03 9.76 1.04
CA GLY A 50 -1.28 9.96 2.27
C GLY A 50 -0.93 8.63 2.97
N PHE A 51 -1.80 7.62 2.87
CA PHE A 51 -1.50 6.28 3.35
C PHE A 51 -0.29 5.67 2.62
N PHE A 52 -0.27 5.77 1.28
CA PHE A 52 0.83 5.26 0.45
C PHE A 52 2.17 5.93 0.81
N GLU A 53 2.20 7.26 0.92
CA GLU A 53 3.41 8.01 1.27
C GLU A 53 3.95 7.62 2.65
N ARG A 54 3.06 7.49 3.65
CA ARG A 54 3.45 7.06 5.00
C ARG A 54 3.98 5.63 5.03
N LEU A 55 3.38 4.74 4.24
CA LEU A 55 3.85 3.36 4.13
C LEU A 55 5.24 3.29 3.52
N GLN A 56 5.49 4.04 2.43
CA GLN A 56 6.81 4.15 1.83
C GLN A 56 7.85 4.71 2.82
N GLN A 57 7.49 5.75 3.56
CA GLN A 57 8.36 6.34 4.58
C GLN A 57 8.64 5.38 5.73
N SER A 58 7.63 4.65 6.21
CA SER A 58 7.78 3.67 7.29
C SER A 58 8.70 2.53 6.89
N ILE A 59 8.58 2.00 5.68
CA ILE A 59 9.47 0.96 5.15
C ILE A 59 10.89 1.52 4.98
N ALA A 60 11.04 2.74 4.45
CA ALA A 60 12.34 3.37 4.29
C ALA A 60 13.03 3.74 5.62
N SER A 61 12.26 4.07 6.67
CA SER A 61 12.78 4.50 7.97
C SER A 61 13.08 3.35 8.93
N THR A 62 12.30 2.27 8.89
CA THR A 62 12.44 1.11 9.80
C THR A 62 13.80 0.41 9.65
N ILE A 63 14.48 0.59 8.52
CA ILE A 63 15.76 -0.08 8.21
C ILE A 63 16.98 0.86 8.33
N LYS A 64 16.83 2.00 9.04
CA LYS A 64 17.94 2.82 9.55
C LYS A 64 18.34 2.48 10.99
N GLY A 65 17.69 1.50 11.61
CA GLY A 65 18.03 0.96 12.94
C GLY A 65 19.04 -0.17 12.86
#